data_AF-A0A7I8DB91-F1
#
_entry.id   AF-A0A7I8DB91-F1
#
_cell.length_a   1.000
_cell.length_b   1.000
_cell.length_c   1.000
_cell.angle_alpha   90.00
_cell.angle_beta   90.00
_cell.angle_gamma   90.00
#
_symmetry.space_group_name_H-M   'P 1'
#
loop_
_entity.id
_entity.type
_entity.pdbx_description
1 polymer ?
#
loop_
_entity_poly.entity_id
_entity_poly.type
_entity_poly.pdbx_seq_one_letter_code
_entity_poly.pdbx_strand_id
1 'polypeptide(L)' 'MRRERLAEERTSRHLTQERVALDLGISTIYLRKLEGGHSNPGRNTMLKLERYYGVPAKILFPDLFENIQPSSSAKKR' A
#
# COMPACT_ATOMS: atom_id res chain seq x y z
N MET A 1 10.54 -7.02 -4.26
CA MET A 1 10.82 -5.57 -4.33
C MET A 1 10.32 -4.92 -3.07
N ARG A 2 11.06 -3.96 -2.50
CA ARG A 2 10.61 -3.20 -1.33
C ARG A 2 9.63 -2.11 -1.78
N ARG A 3 8.55 -1.88 -1.03
CA ARG A 3 7.60 -0.79 -1.26
C ARG A 3 8.07 0.47 -0.54
N GLU A 4 9.02 1.15 -1.16
CA GLU A 4 9.68 2.32 -0.57
C GLU A 4 8.67 3.42 -0.26
N ARG A 5 7.71 3.67 -1.16
CA ARG A 5 6.70 4.70 -0.97
C ARG A 5 5.88 4.53 0.32
N LEU A 6 5.52 3.29 0.67
CA LEU A 6 4.78 3.00 1.90
C LEU A 6 5.63 3.27 3.15
N ALA A 7 6.92 2.94 3.10
CA ALA A 7 7.84 3.19 4.20
C ALA A 7 8.16 4.69 4.34
N GLU A 8 8.26 5.43 3.25
CA GLU A 8 8.49 6.89 3.22
C GLU A 8 7.35 7.67 3.89
N GLU A 9 6.09 7.33 3.59
CA GLU A 9 4.94 7.99 4.23
C GLU A 9 4.95 7.80 5.75
N ARG A 10 5.46 6.65 6.22
CA ARG A 10 5.61 6.37 7.64
C ARG A 10 6.77 7.17 8.26
N THR A 11 7.96 7.12 7.65
CA THR A 11 9.17 7.74 8.23
C THR A 11 9.13 9.26 8.16
N SER A 12 8.56 9.84 7.10
CA SER A 12 8.34 11.29 6.97
C SER A 12 7.40 11.86 8.04
N ARG A 13 6.54 11.02 8.62
CA ARG A 13 5.65 11.38 9.74
C ARG A 13 6.21 11.00 11.11
N HIS A 14 7.47 10.55 11.17
CA HIS A 14 8.13 10.09 12.39
C HIS A 14 7.40 8.92 13.10
N LEU A 15 6.71 8.07 12.34
CA LEU A 15 5.97 6.93 12.89
C LEU A 15 6.81 5.64 12.87
N THR A 16 6.65 4.81 13.90
CA THR A 16 7.21 3.45 13.92
C THR A 16 6.26 2.46 13.24
N GLN A 17 6.77 1.31 12.79
CA GLN A 17 5.90 0.26 12.24
C GLN A 17 4.87 -0.23 13.28
N GLU A 18 5.28 -0.34 14.54
CA GLU A 18 4.42 -0.72 15.64
C GLU A 18 3.28 0.27 15.84
N ARG A 19 3.57 1.58 15.79
CA ARG A 19 2.54 2.61 15.94
C ARG A 19 1.49 2.55 14.85
N VAL A 20 1.92 2.47 13.59
CA VAL A 20 1.00 2.37 12.46
C VAL A 20 0.19 1.07 12.52
N ALA A 21 0.83 -0.04 12.86
CA ALA A 21 0.15 -1.32 12.99
C ALA A 21 -0.92 -1.29 14.08
N LEU A 22 -0.60 -0.71 15.24
CA LEU A 22 -1.54 -0.47 16.33
C LEU A 22 -2.72 0.39 15.88
N ASP A 23 -2.45 1.55 15.28
CA ASP A 23 -3.48 2.49 14.84
C ASP A 23 -4.44 1.89 13.79
N LEU A 24 -3.93 0.99 12.95
CA LEU A 24 -4.72 0.32 11.91
C LEU A 24 -5.37 -1.00 12.36
N GLY A 25 -5.05 -1.47 13.57
CA GLY A 25 -5.48 -2.76 14.09
C GLY A 25 -4.98 -3.93 13.25
N ILE A 26 -3.70 -3.92 12.88
CA ILE A 26 -3.01 -5.01 12.17
C ILE A 26 -1.75 -5.42 12.94
N SER A 27 -1.13 -6.54 12.59
CA SER A 27 0.14 -6.93 13.21
C SER A 27 1.32 -6.15 12.64
N THR A 28 2.29 -5.79 13.49
CA THR A 28 3.55 -5.15 13.07
C THR A 28 4.29 -5.99 12.02
N ILE A 29 4.27 -7.32 12.18
CA ILE A 29 4.87 -8.26 11.22
C ILE A 29 4.18 -8.14 9.85
N TYR A 30 2.86 -8.00 9.83
CA TYR A 30 2.12 -7.81 8.58
C TYR A 30 2.51 -6.49 7.91
N LEU A 31 2.55 -5.37 8.65
CA LEU A 31 3.02 -4.09 8.10
C LEU A 31 4.46 -4.18 7.55
N ARG A 32 5.36 -4.83 8.28
CA ARG A 32 6.74 -5.06 7.82
C ARG A 32 6.77 -5.85 6.51
N LYS A 33 5.95 -6.89 6.38
CA LYS A 33 5.83 -7.67 5.13
C LYS A 33 5.23 -6.84 3.99
N LEU A 34 4.28 -5.95 4.27
CA LEU A 34 3.71 -5.03 3.29
C LEU A 34 4.77 -4.05 2.77
N GLU A 35 5.51 -3.37 3.67
CA GLU A 35 6.61 -2.47 3.31
C GLU A 35 7.74 -3.21 2.59
N GLY A 36 8.02 -4.46 2.96
CA GLY A 36 9.00 -5.31 2.29
C GLY A 36 8.56 -5.89 0.95
N GLY A 37 7.28 -5.73 0.57
CA GLY A 37 6.71 -6.34 -0.64
C GLY A 37 6.57 -7.87 -0.59
N HIS A 38 6.63 -8.48 0.60
CA HIS A 38 6.48 -9.92 0.81
C HIS A 38 5.02 -10.37 0.99
N SER A 39 4.08 -9.42 1.06
CA SER A 39 2.65 -9.70 1.19
C SER A 39 1.85 -8.63 0.46
N ASN A 40 0.73 -9.03 -0.14
CA ASN A 40 -0.18 -8.09 -0.77
C ASN A 40 -1.30 -7.72 0.22
N PRO A 41 -1.64 -6.44 0.35
CA PRO A 41 -2.75 -6.01 1.19
C PRO A 41 -4.08 -6.45 0.56
N GLY A 42 -5.05 -6.80 1.41
CA GLY A 42 -6.44 -6.90 0.97
C GLY A 42 -7.06 -5.50 0.78
N ARG A 43 -8.23 -5.43 0.14
CA ARG A 43 -8.96 -4.17 -0.10
C ARG A 43 -9.15 -3.32 1.16
N ASN A 44 -9.54 -3.94 2.27
CA ASN A 44 -9.75 -3.23 3.54
C ASN A 44 -8.45 -2.60 4.07
N THR A 45 -7.34 -3.33 4.00
CA THR A 45 -6.02 -2.84 4.41
C THR A 45 -5.56 -1.69 3.53
N MET A 46 -5.76 -1.77 2.20
CA MET A 46 -5.43 -0.67 1.29
C MET A 46 -6.21 0.59 1.65
N LEU A 47 -7.53 0.47 1.87
CA LEU A 47 -8.39 1.61 2.25
C LEU A 47 -7.99 2.21 3.61
N LYS A 48 -7.62 1.38 4.58
CA LYS A 48 -7.12 1.82 5.87
C LYS A 48 -5.85 2.65 5.72
N LEU A 49 -4.87 2.16 4.97
CA LEU A 49 -3.60 2.85 4.74
C LEU A 49 -3.78 4.13 3.91
N GLU A 50 -4.65 4.10 2.91
CA GLU A 50 -5.02 5.28 2.12
C GLU A 50 -5.61 6.38 3.01
N ARG A 51 -6.56 6.04 3.89
CA ARG A 51 -7.16 7.00 4.81
C ARG A 51 -6.17 7.47 5.88
N TYR A 52 -5.33 6.58 6.39
CA TYR A 52 -4.38 6.88 7.44
C TYR A 52 -3.28 7.84 6.97
N TYR A 53 -2.75 7.64 5.77
CA TYR A 53 -1.76 8.55 5.19
C TYR A 53 -2.40 9.69 4.39
N GLY A 54 -3.66 9.60 3.99
CA GLY A 54 -4.27 10.56 3.06
C GLY A 54 -3.65 10.49 1.66
N VAL A 55 -3.09 9.33 1.30
CA VAL A 55 -2.40 9.08 0.03
C VAL A 55 -3.11 7.95 -0.70
N PRO A 56 -3.48 8.13 -1.97
CA PRO A 56 -4.21 7.09 -2.72
C PRO A 56 -3.49 5.75 -2.73
N ALA A 57 -4.22 4.64 -2.59
CA ALA A 57 -3.65 3.29 -2.58
C ALA A 57 -2.82 2.98 -3.83
N LYS A 58 -3.19 3.55 -4.99
CA LYS A 58 -2.41 3.44 -6.25
C LYS A 58 -1.00 4.02 -6.15
N ILE A 59 -0.79 5.02 -5.30
CA ILE A 59 0.51 5.63 -5.04
C ILE A 59 1.26 4.84 -3.96
N LEU A 60 0.55 4.35 -2.95
CA LEU A 60 1.15 3.54 -1.88
C LEU A 60 1.64 2.16 -2.36
N PHE A 61 0.98 1.59 -3.37
CA PHE A 61 1.23 0.23 -3.89
C PHE A 61 1.37 0.20 -5.42
N PRO A 62 2.32 0.94 -6.01
CA PRO A 62 2.43 1.06 -7.47
C PRO A 62 2.56 -0.31 -8.15
N ASP A 63 3.29 -1.23 -7.52
CA ASP A 63 3.49 -2.61 -7.98
C ASP A 63 2.20 -3.42 -8.18
N LEU A 64 1.12 -3.05 -7.48
CA LEU A 64 -0.18 -3.72 -7.59
C LEU A 64 -1.08 -3.13 -8.67
N PHE A 65 -0.78 -1.92 -9.15
CA PHE A 65 -1.61 -1.20 -10.12
C PHE A 65 -0.92 -1.00 -11.48
N GLU A 66 0.41 -1.07 -11.55
CA GLU A 66 1.18 -0.93 -12.80
C GLU A 66 0.94 -2.06 -13.82
N ASN A 67 0.42 -3.22 -13.38
CA ASN A 67 0.03 -4.31 -14.29
C ASN A 67 -1.36 -4.14 -14.93
N ILE A 68 -2.05 -3.04 -14.66
CA ILE A 68 -3.29 -2.69 -15.38
C ILE A 68 -2.89 -1.96 -16.66
N GLN A 69 -2.32 -2.68 -17.63
CA GLN A 69 -2.39 -2.20 -19.01
C GLN A 69 -3.87 -2.05 -19.34
N PRO A 70 -4.33 -0.91 -19.91
CA PRO A 70 -5.65 -0.88 -20.49
C PRO A 70 -5.64 -1.96 -21.57
N SER A 71 -6.32 -3.08 -21.33
CA SER A 71 -6.63 -3.98 -22.43
C SER A 71 -7.39 -3.14 -23.42
N SER A 72 -6.76 -2.87 -24.56
CA SER A 72 -7.36 -2.19 -25.69
C SER A 72 -8.40 -3.13 -26.31
N SER A 73 -9.49 -3.38 -25.59
CA SER A 73 -10.69 -4.07 -26.07
C SER A 73 -11.66 -3.05 -26.67
N ALA A 74 -11.12 -2.04 -27.34
CA ALA A 74 -11.88 -1.06 -28.11
C ALA A 74 -11.42 -1.14 -29.56
N LYS A 75 -11.73 -2.26 -30.24
CA LYS A 75 -12.04 -2.19 -31.67
C LYS A 75 -13.49 -2.59 -31.84
N LYS A 76 -14.29 -1.53 -31.83
CA LYS A 76 -15.73 -1.46 -32.04
C LYS A 76 -15.95 -1.38 -33.55
N ARG A 77 -16.81 -2.27 -34.06
CA ARG A 77 -17.45 -2.28 -35.39
C ARG A 77 -16.61 -2.69 -36.60
#